data_AF-A0A7C3QM72-F1
#
_entry.id   AF-A0A7C3QM72-F1
#
_cell.length_a   1.000
_cell.length_b   1.000
_cell.length_c   1.000
_cell.angle_alpha   90.00
_cell.angle_beta   90.00
_cell.angle_gamma   90.00
#
_symmetry.space_group_name_H-M   'P 1'
#
loop_
_entity.id
_entity.type
_entity.pdbx_description
1 polymer ?
#
loop_
_entity_poly.entity_id
_entity_poly.type
_entity_poly.pdbx_seq_one_letter_code
_entity_poly.pdbx_strand_id
1 'polypeptide(L)'
;MKNDLEGILDACLSDIQRGASTLEECLARHPEHAAQLRPLLQAAARVQRGVRKQDPSPAFKARARAGITRHMQAHPRQKSGGLSMFGRLSLGFTALVCTLLISGTAYAQSVLPGSSFYPWKLASERVWRAVSADPVSTDIRVLNRRANEWIAVANDPALSPKALERYHEAEVTLKSAVNETTETRILLVIESNKRLLEDSGVWINPPELESVPYDGNGTKEGVPTSMP
;
A
#
# COMPACT_ATOMS: atom_id res chain seq x y z
N MET A 1 10.38 13.50 -37.86
CA MET A 1 10.80 14.77 -37.21
C MET A 1 9.63 15.73 -37.41
N LYS A 2 8.97 16.18 -36.34
CA LYS A 2 7.90 17.19 -36.47
C LYS A 2 8.55 18.53 -36.78
N ASN A 3 8.00 19.30 -37.71
CA ASN A 3 8.43 20.68 -37.91
C ASN A 3 8.16 21.47 -36.61
N ASP A 4 8.99 22.46 -36.30
CA ASP A 4 8.96 23.18 -35.01
C ASP A 4 7.56 23.75 -34.69
N LEU A 5 6.91 24.35 -35.71
CA LEU A 5 5.53 24.84 -35.62
C LEU A 5 4.49 23.75 -35.31
N GLU A 6 4.61 22.56 -35.93
CA GLU A 6 3.68 21.45 -35.70
C GLU A 6 3.82 20.87 -34.29
N GLY A 7 5.05 20.79 -33.80
CA GLY A 7 5.34 20.38 -32.42
C GLY A 7 4.75 21.34 -31.40
N ILE A 8 4.92 22.64 -31.62
CA ILE A 8 4.35 23.69 -30.76
C ILE A 8 2.82 23.67 -30.81
N LEU A 9 2.24 23.55 -32.00
CA LEU A 9 0.78 23.48 -32.17
C LEU A 9 0.18 22.30 -31.40
N ASP A 10 0.77 21.10 -31.52
CA ASP A 10 0.31 19.91 -30.81
C ASP A 10 0.39 20.09 -29.28
N ALA A 11 1.48 20.68 -28.78
CA ALA A 11 1.64 20.97 -27.37
C ALA A 11 0.55 21.95 -26.88
N CYS A 12 0.35 23.07 -27.59
CA CYS A 12 -0.68 24.05 -27.27
C CYS A 12 -2.09 23.46 -27.27
N LEU A 13 -2.44 22.66 -28.29
CA LEU A 13 -3.75 21.98 -28.37
C LEU A 13 -3.96 21.01 -27.20
N SER A 14 -2.91 20.26 -26.86
CA SER A 14 -2.96 19.31 -25.75
C SER A 14 -3.14 20.01 -24.40
N ASP A 15 -2.47 21.14 -24.17
CA ASP A 15 -2.58 21.91 -22.93
C ASP A 15 -3.95 22.58 -22.81
N ILE A 16 -4.45 23.17 -23.90
CA ILE A 16 -5.79 23.78 -23.95
C ILE A 16 -6.87 22.70 -23.72
N GLN A 17 -6.74 21.51 -24.31
CA GLN A 17 -7.70 20.42 -24.12
C GLN A 17 -7.76 19.92 -22.67
N ARG A 18 -6.63 19.93 -21.97
CA ARG A 18 -6.54 19.56 -20.54
C ARG A 18 -6.93 20.71 -19.59
N GLY A 19 -7.15 21.91 -20.11
CA GLY A 19 -7.40 23.11 -19.32
C GLY A 19 -6.15 23.66 -18.61
N ALA A 20 -4.95 23.25 -19.04
CA ALA A 20 -3.67 23.65 -18.45
C ALA A 20 -3.15 24.99 -18.98
N SER A 21 -3.67 25.49 -20.12
CA SER A 21 -3.34 26.81 -20.65
C SER A 21 -4.48 27.36 -21.48
N THR A 22 -4.62 28.69 -21.52
CA THR A 22 -5.56 29.38 -22.42
C THR A 22 -4.93 29.62 -23.81
N LEU A 23 -5.77 29.92 -24.80
CA LEU A 23 -5.33 30.27 -26.15
C LEU A 23 -4.28 31.40 -26.14
N GLU A 24 -4.54 32.48 -25.40
CA GLU A 24 -3.67 33.65 -25.37
C GLU A 24 -2.37 33.36 -24.58
N GLU A 25 -2.41 32.52 -23.54
CA GLU A 25 -1.20 32.04 -22.84
C GLU A 25 -0.29 31.20 -23.74
N CYS A 26 -0.88 30.33 -24.58
CA CYS A 26 -0.12 29.57 -25.57
C CYS A 26 0.55 30.47 -26.62
N LEU A 27 -0.14 31.53 -27.07
CA LEU A 27 0.42 32.49 -28.03
C LEU A 27 1.52 33.36 -27.39
N ALA A 28 1.35 33.75 -26.12
CA ALA A 28 2.35 34.52 -25.38
C ALA A 28 3.66 33.73 -25.14
N ARG A 29 3.56 32.40 -25.01
CA ARG A 29 4.72 31.50 -24.81
C ARG A 29 5.56 31.29 -26.08
N HIS A 30 4.96 31.50 -27.25
CA HIS A 30 5.60 31.30 -28.56
C HIS A 30 5.39 32.52 -29.47
N PRO A 31 5.95 33.69 -29.11
CA PRO A 31 5.71 34.94 -29.82
C PRO A 31 6.20 34.90 -31.28
N GLU A 32 7.28 34.16 -31.57
CA GLU A 32 7.80 34.00 -32.94
C GLU A 32 6.83 33.29 -33.90
N HIS A 33 5.95 32.43 -33.37
CA HIS A 33 4.98 31.66 -34.15
C HIS A 33 3.53 32.11 -33.95
N ALA A 34 3.28 33.12 -33.11
CA ALA A 34 1.94 33.53 -32.70
C ALA A 34 1.01 33.89 -33.88
N ALA A 35 1.54 34.57 -34.90
CA ALA A 35 0.77 34.95 -36.09
C ALA A 35 0.28 33.72 -36.89
N GLN A 36 1.06 32.64 -36.91
CA GLN A 36 0.72 31.40 -37.61
C GLN A 36 -0.12 30.44 -36.75
N LEU A 37 0.12 30.39 -35.44
CA LEU A 37 -0.59 29.53 -34.48
C LEU A 37 -2.02 30.00 -34.21
N ARG A 38 -2.25 31.32 -34.14
CA ARG A 38 -3.57 31.90 -33.81
C ARG A 38 -4.72 31.37 -34.68
N PRO A 39 -4.65 31.37 -36.02
CA PRO A 39 -5.75 30.85 -36.85
C PRO A 39 -5.94 29.33 -36.69
N LEU A 40 -4.86 28.56 -36.50
CA LEU A 40 -4.92 27.10 -36.34
C LEU A 40 -5.61 26.69 -35.03
N LEU A 41 -5.21 27.32 -33.92
CA LEU A 41 -5.82 27.07 -32.61
C LEU A 41 -7.29 27.52 -32.57
N GLN A 42 -7.63 28.63 -33.23
CA GLN A 42 -9.02 29.07 -33.34
C GLN A 42 -9.88 28.10 -34.18
N ALA A 43 -9.35 27.56 -35.27
CA ALA A 43 -10.03 26.56 -36.07
C ALA A 43 -10.28 25.28 -35.26
N ALA A 44 -9.27 24.79 -34.52
CA ALA A 44 -9.40 23.64 -33.64
C ALA A 44 -10.46 23.87 -32.55
N ALA A 45 -10.50 25.05 -31.93
CA ALA A 45 -11.51 25.39 -30.94
C ALA A 45 -12.94 25.39 -31.52
N ARG A 46 -13.13 25.82 -32.77
CA ARG A 46 -14.44 25.77 -33.45
C ARG A 46 -14.87 24.33 -33.73
N VAL A 47 -13.95 23.48 -34.20
CA VAL A 47 -14.22 22.05 -34.41
C VAL A 47 -14.57 21.36 -33.10
N GLN A 48 -13.80 21.60 -32.03
CA GLN A 48 -14.05 21.01 -30.72
C GLN A 48 -15.42 21.38 -30.14
N ARG A 49 -15.87 22.63 -30.35
CA ARG A 49 -17.22 23.06 -29.97
C ARG A 49 -18.32 22.36 -30.79
N GLY A 50 -18.06 22.11 -32.08
CA GLY A 50 -19.00 21.40 -32.98
C GLY A 50 -19.09 19.90 -32.72
N VAL A 51 -18.01 19.27 -32.21
CA VAL A 51 -17.92 17.82 -31.94
C VAL A 51 -18.48 17.46 -30.55
N ARG A 52 -19.07 18.42 -29.81
CA ARG A 52 -19.58 18.20 -28.45
C ARG A 52 -20.57 17.02 -28.40
N LYS A 53 -20.09 15.88 -27.87
CA LYS A 53 -20.81 14.66 -27.50
C LYS A 53 -21.99 14.31 -28.43
N GLN A 54 -21.68 13.90 -29.66
CA GLN A 54 -22.61 13.04 -30.39
C GLN A 54 -22.58 11.65 -29.74
N ASP A 55 -23.40 11.46 -28.71
CA ASP A 55 -23.65 10.13 -28.19
C ASP A 55 -24.41 9.32 -29.26
N PRO A 56 -23.91 8.15 -29.70
CA PRO A 56 -24.61 7.36 -30.70
C PRO A 56 -26.00 7.01 -30.19
N SER A 57 -27.00 7.10 -31.07
CA SER A 57 -28.40 6.83 -30.69
C SER A 57 -28.53 5.43 -30.07
N PRO A 58 -29.47 5.22 -29.14
CA PRO A 58 -29.70 3.90 -28.54
C PRO A 58 -29.94 2.80 -29.59
N ALA A 59 -30.63 3.14 -30.69
CA ALA A 59 -30.88 2.24 -31.81
C ALA A 59 -29.59 1.82 -32.53
N PHE A 60 -28.64 2.75 -32.73
CA PHE A 60 -27.34 2.45 -33.32
C PHE A 60 -26.52 1.53 -32.40
N LYS A 61 -26.46 1.82 -31.09
CA LYS A 61 -25.78 0.98 -30.10
C LYS A 61 -26.36 -0.44 -30.06
N ALA A 62 -27.69 -0.57 -30.11
CA ALA A 62 -28.37 -1.88 -30.14
C ALA A 62 -28.04 -2.67 -31.41
N ARG A 63 -28.08 -2.02 -32.59
CA ARG A 63 -27.73 -2.66 -33.88
C ARG A 63 -26.26 -3.10 -33.91
N ALA A 64 -25.35 -2.27 -33.41
CA ALA A 64 -23.93 -2.60 -33.33
C ALA A 64 -23.67 -3.80 -32.42
N ARG A 65 -24.28 -3.84 -31.23
CA ARG A 65 -24.19 -4.98 -30.30
C ARG A 65 -24.72 -6.26 -30.95
N ALA A 66 -25.89 -6.20 -31.57
CA ALA A 66 -26.48 -7.35 -32.25
C ALA A 66 -25.58 -7.88 -33.38
N GLY A 67 -24.94 -6.99 -34.15
CA GLY A 67 -23.99 -7.35 -35.19
C GLY A 67 -22.73 -8.05 -34.64
N ILE A 68 -22.14 -7.50 -33.57
CA ILE A 68 -20.96 -8.08 -32.91
C ILE A 68 -21.30 -9.47 -32.34
N THR A 69 -22.42 -9.60 -31.64
CA THR A 69 -22.84 -10.89 -31.06
C THR A 69 -23.06 -11.94 -32.14
N ARG A 70 -23.72 -11.58 -33.26
CA ARG A 70 -23.90 -12.49 -34.41
C ARG A 70 -22.58 -12.90 -35.02
N HIS A 71 -21.64 -11.98 -35.17
CA HIS A 71 -20.32 -12.28 -35.71
C HIS A 71 -19.52 -13.23 -34.79
N MET A 72 -19.58 -13.01 -33.46
CA MET A 72 -18.95 -13.89 -32.47
C MET A 72 -19.56 -15.30 -32.43
N GLN A 73 -20.88 -15.42 -32.65
CA GLN A 73 -21.57 -16.71 -32.73
C GLN A 73 -21.28 -17.44 -34.03
N ALA A 74 -21.15 -16.72 -35.15
CA ALA A 74 -20.82 -17.29 -36.46
C ALA A 74 -19.33 -17.66 -36.60
N HIS A 75 -18.46 -16.97 -35.87
CA HIS A 75 -17.01 -17.23 -35.84
C HIS A 75 -16.56 -17.48 -34.40
N PRO A 76 -17.02 -18.57 -33.75
CA PRO A 76 -16.55 -18.91 -32.42
C PRO A 76 -15.04 -19.11 -32.53
N ARG A 77 -14.26 -18.24 -31.89
CA ARG A 77 -12.82 -18.42 -31.77
C ARG A 77 -12.60 -19.80 -31.17
N GLN A 78 -12.11 -20.74 -31.99
CA GLN A 78 -11.57 -21.98 -31.47
C GLN A 78 -10.50 -21.56 -30.46
N LYS A 79 -10.71 -21.92 -29.17
CA LYS A 79 -9.67 -21.79 -28.17
C LYS A 79 -8.52 -22.66 -28.67
N SER A 80 -7.54 -22.05 -29.35
CA SER A 80 -6.31 -22.73 -29.73
C SER A 80 -5.75 -23.37 -28.45
N GLY A 81 -5.70 -24.69 -28.43
CA GLY A 81 -5.28 -25.52 -27.30
C GLY A 81 -3.79 -25.38 -26.95
N GLY A 82 -3.29 -24.15 -26.82
CA GLY A 82 -1.92 -23.82 -26.43
C GLY A 82 -1.76 -23.51 -24.94
N LEU A 83 -2.75 -23.84 -24.11
CA LEU A 83 -2.69 -23.66 -22.65
C LEU A 83 -2.98 -24.97 -21.90
N SER A 84 -2.31 -26.06 -22.30
CA SER A 84 -2.48 -27.37 -21.62
C SER A 84 -1.28 -27.81 -20.77
N MET A 85 -0.11 -27.17 -20.89
CA MET A 85 1.07 -27.55 -20.07
C MET A 85 1.32 -26.62 -18.87
N PHE A 86 1.14 -25.30 -18.98
CA PHE A 86 1.40 -24.37 -17.86
C PHE A 86 0.30 -24.31 -16.78
N GLY A 87 -0.95 -24.62 -17.12
CA GLY A 87 -2.06 -24.64 -16.14
C GLY A 87 -1.98 -25.81 -15.14
N ARG A 88 -1.33 -26.92 -15.53
CA ARG A 88 -1.13 -28.09 -14.66
C ARG A 88 0.14 -27.97 -13.80
N LEU A 89 1.16 -27.29 -14.30
CA LEU A 89 2.39 -27.02 -13.54
C LEU A 89 2.17 -25.92 -12.48
N SER A 90 1.23 -24.99 -12.71
CA SER A 90 0.90 -23.90 -11.78
C SER A 90 0.35 -24.40 -10.44
N LEU A 91 -0.55 -25.40 -10.43
CA LEU A 91 -1.14 -25.86 -9.17
C LEU A 91 -0.13 -26.61 -8.30
N GLY A 92 0.74 -27.43 -8.92
CA GLY A 92 1.83 -28.13 -8.23
C GLY A 92 2.92 -27.19 -7.74
N PHE A 93 3.30 -26.19 -8.54
CA PHE A 93 4.29 -25.18 -8.15
C PHE A 93 3.76 -24.26 -7.06
N THR A 94 2.50 -23.80 -7.13
CA THR A 94 1.88 -23.03 -6.05
C THR A 94 1.77 -23.86 -4.78
N ALA A 95 1.34 -25.12 -4.86
CA ALA A 95 1.30 -26.00 -3.69
C ALA A 95 2.71 -26.23 -3.12
N LEU A 96 3.72 -26.45 -3.97
CA LEU A 96 5.12 -26.63 -3.56
C LEU A 96 5.68 -25.36 -2.92
N VAL A 97 5.45 -24.18 -3.51
CA VAL A 97 5.88 -22.88 -2.96
C VAL A 97 5.16 -22.59 -1.65
N CYS A 98 3.85 -22.80 -1.56
CA CYS A 98 3.12 -22.69 -0.31
C CYS A 98 3.63 -23.69 0.73
N THR A 99 3.93 -24.93 0.35
CA THR A 99 4.46 -25.96 1.25
C THR A 99 5.89 -25.65 1.68
N LEU A 100 6.75 -25.10 0.81
CA LEU A 100 8.09 -24.60 1.15
C LEU A 100 8.03 -23.39 2.06
N LEU A 101 7.10 -22.46 1.81
CA LEU A 101 6.87 -21.30 2.67
C LEU A 101 6.32 -21.73 4.05
N ILE A 102 5.44 -22.72 4.10
CA ILE A 102 4.91 -23.28 5.36
C ILE A 102 5.98 -24.10 6.08
N SER A 103 6.71 -24.97 5.39
CA SER A 103 7.75 -25.85 5.95
C SER A 103 8.97 -25.05 6.43
N GLY A 104 9.29 -23.93 5.79
CA GLY A 104 10.31 -22.98 6.25
C GLY A 104 9.98 -22.28 7.57
N THR A 105 8.72 -22.30 8.04
CA THR A 105 8.33 -21.71 9.33
C THR A 105 8.59 -22.61 10.54
N ALA A 106 8.67 -23.94 10.35
CA ALA A 106 8.85 -24.88 11.46
C ALA A 106 10.25 -24.74 12.11
N TYR A 107 11.29 -24.47 11.31
CA TYR A 107 12.64 -24.21 11.81
C TYR A 107 12.90 -22.72 12.17
N ALA A 108 11.97 -21.81 11.87
CA ALA A 108 12.15 -20.37 12.11
C ALA A 108 11.79 -19.93 13.55
N GLN A 109 11.17 -20.82 14.34
CA GLN A 109 10.76 -20.50 15.72
C GLN A 109 11.97 -20.29 16.65
N SER A 110 13.10 -20.96 16.41
CA SER A 110 14.30 -20.94 17.26
C SER A 110 15.41 -19.99 16.78
N VAL A 111 15.17 -19.23 15.71
CA VAL A 111 16.17 -18.31 15.14
C VAL A 111 16.26 -17.06 16.03
N LEU A 112 17.37 -16.98 16.78
CA LEU A 112 17.67 -15.87 17.68
C LEU A 112 18.27 -14.66 16.93
N PRO A 113 18.19 -13.45 17.52
CA PRO A 113 18.91 -12.28 17.05
C PRO A 113 20.40 -12.60 16.81
N GLY A 114 20.97 -12.10 15.70
CA GLY A 114 22.39 -12.30 15.36
C GLY A 114 22.69 -13.48 14.42
N SER A 115 21.74 -14.37 14.17
CA SER A 115 21.89 -15.46 13.19
C SER A 115 21.68 -15.00 11.73
N SER A 116 22.31 -15.69 10.77
CA SER A 116 22.22 -15.35 9.33
C SER A 116 20.79 -15.39 8.77
N PHE A 117 19.91 -16.21 9.35
CA PHE A 117 18.50 -16.33 8.94
C PHE A 117 17.55 -15.39 9.71
N TYR A 118 18.05 -14.60 10.65
CA TYR A 118 17.22 -13.65 11.41
C TYR A 118 16.55 -12.59 10.53
N PRO A 119 17.22 -11.98 9.52
CA PRO A 119 16.56 -11.05 8.60
C PRO A 119 15.40 -11.70 7.83
N TRP A 120 15.53 -12.98 7.46
CA TRP A 120 14.48 -13.74 6.78
C TRP A 120 13.26 -13.92 7.69
N LYS A 121 13.47 -14.23 8.98
CA LYS A 121 12.40 -14.29 9.99
C LYS A 121 11.64 -12.96 10.04
N LEU A 122 12.34 -11.83 10.16
CA LEU A 122 11.71 -10.50 10.19
C LEU A 122 10.91 -10.20 8.91
N ALA A 123 11.47 -10.50 7.73
CA ALA A 123 10.79 -10.30 6.46
C ALA A 123 9.50 -11.13 6.37
N SER A 124 9.56 -12.40 6.78
CA SER A 124 8.37 -13.27 6.79
C SER A 124 7.29 -12.78 7.75
N GLU A 125 7.66 -12.31 8.93
CA GLU A 125 6.72 -11.78 9.93
C GLU A 125 6.01 -10.52 9.43
N ARG A 126 6.71 -9.64 8.70
CA ARG A 126 6.11 -8.45 8.08
C ARG A 126 5.05 -8.82 7.04
N VAL A 127 5.32 -9.83 6.22
CA VAL A 127 4.36 -10.34 5.22
C VAL A 127 3.13 -10.93 5.93
N TRP A 128 3.34 -11.80 6.92
CA TRP A 128 2.24 -12.40 7.68
C TRP A 128 1.39 -11.37 8.42
N ARG A 129 2.02 -10.32 8.98
CA ARG A 129 1.31 -9.21 9.60
C ARG A 129 0.46 -8.44 8.58
N ALA A 130 1.00 -8.15 7.39
CA ALA A 130 0.29 -7.40 6.35
C ALA A 130 -0.97 -8.11 5.82
N VAL A 131 -0.99 -9.45 5.89
CA VAL A 131 -2.15 -10.26 5.46
C VAL A 131 -3.03 -10.72 6.62
N SER A 132 -2.69 -10.37 7.86
CA SER A 132 -3.43 -10.85 9.04
C SER A 132 -4.81 -10.19 9.13
N ALA A 133 -5.86 -11.01 9.30
CA ALA A 133 -7.21 -10.54 9.57
C ALA A 133 -7.37 -9.93 10.97
N ASP A 134 -6.50 -10.30 11.92
CA ASP A 134 -6.44 -9.75 13.27
C ASP A 134 -5.03 -9.18 13.54
N PRO A 135 -4.82 -7.88 13.32
CA PRO A 135 -3.52 -7.25 13.53
C PRO A 135 -3.14 -7.22 15.01
N VAL A 136 -4.10 -6.99 15.92
CA VAL A 136 -3.80 -6.86 17.36
C VAL A 136 -3.33 -8.19 17.95
N SER A 137 -4.01 -9.30 17.64
CA SER A 137 -3.55 -10.62 18.12
C SER A 137 -2.21 -11.02 17.51
N THR A 138 -1.90 -10.54 16.31
CA THR A 138 -0.59 -10.76 15.68
C THR A 138 0.51 -9.97 16.38
N ASP A 139 0.21 -8.73 16.75
CA ASP A 139 1.15 -7.83 17.43
C ASP A 139 1.44 -8.32 18.85
N ILE A 140 0.43 -8.84 19.54
CA ILE A 140 0.59 -9.54 20.83
C ILE A 140 1.57 -10.72 20.68
N ARG A 141 1.42 -11.55 19.64
CA ARG A 141 2.34 -12.68 19.39
C ARG A 141 3.76 -12.22 19.10
N VAL A 142 3.92 -11.14 18.33
CA VAL A 142 5.23 -10.56 18.04
C VAL A 142 5.88 -10.03 19.31
N LEU A 143 5.14 -9.28 20.14
CA LEU A 143 5.65 -8.75 21.41
C LEU A 143 6.14 -9.88 22.34
N ASN A 144 5.29 -10.88 22.57
CA ASN A 144 5.64 -12.05 23.40
C ASN A 144 6.90 -12.76 22.87
N ARG A 145 7.05 -12.86 21.55
CA ARG A 145 8.25 -13.44 20.94
C ARG A 145 9.49 -12.58 21.18
N ARG A 146 9.40 -11.26 21.04
CA ARG A 146 10.54 -10.35 21.29
C ARG A 146 11.00 -10.38 22.74
N ALA A 147 10.07 -10.48 23.71
CA ALA A 147 10.43 -10.66 25.11
C ALA A 147 11.28 -11.93 25.31
N ASN A 148 10.82 -13.07 24.77
CA ASN A 148 11.56 -14.34 24.87
C ASN A 148 12.92 -14.30 24.15
N GLU A 149 13.00 -13.64 22.99
CA GLU A 149 14.27 -13.47 22.28
C GLU A 149 15.26 -12.62 23.07
N TRP A 150 14.79 -11.55 23.71
CA TRP A 150 15.64 -10.73 24.57
C TRP A 150 16.12 -11.52 25.78
N ILE A 151 15.24 -12.29 26.43
CA ILE A 151 15.63 -13.18 27.53
C ILE A 151 16.70 -14.17 27.10
N ALA A 152 16.55 -14.77 25.92
CA ALA A 152 17.49 -15.76 25.41
C ALA A 152 18.89 -15.19 25.11
N VAL A 153 19.01 -13.90 24.76
CA VAL A 153 20.30 -13.24 24.45
C VAL A 153 20.71 -12.23 25.51
N ALA A 154 20.07 -12.20 26.67
CA ALA A 154 20.25 -11.15 27.68
C ALA A 154 21.70 -11.02 28.16
N ASN A 155 22.41 -12.15 28.25
CA ASN A 155 23.81 -12.21 28.69
C ASN A 155 24.83 -11.91 27.56
N ASP A 156 24.38 -11.73 26.33
CA ASP A 156 25.25 -11.39 25.20
C ASP A 156 25.35 -9.86 25.05
N PRO A 157 26.53 -9.25 25.27
CA PRO A 157 26.68 -7.79 25.25
C PRO A 157 26.49 -7.17 23.86
N ALA A 158 26.63 -7.95 22.78
CA ALA A 158 26.45 -7.47 21.41
C ALA A 158 25.01 -7.64 20.90
N LEU A 159 24.29 -8.64 21.40
CA LEU A 159 22.95 -8.99 20.94
C LEU A 159 21.84 -8.46 21.85
N SER A 160 22.05 -8.38 23.16
CA SER A 160 21.05 -7.92 24.14
C SER A 160 20.50 -6.52 23.81
N PRO A 161 21.32 -5.49 23.48
CA PRO A 161 20.79 -4.17 23.12
C PRO A 161 19.93 -4.18 21.86
N LYS A 162 20.28 -5.02 20.87
CA LYS A 162 19.50 -5.17 19.63
C LYS A 162 18.17 -5.86 19.90
N ALA A 163 18.15 -6.86 20.78
CA ALA A 163 16.92 -7.56 21.13
C ALA A 163 15.98 -6.64 21.93
N LEU A 164 16.54 -5.82 22.83
CA LEU A 164 15.82 -4.80 23.58
C LEU A 164 15.16 -3.76 22.65
N GLU A 165 15.93 -3.18 21.73
CA GLU A 165 15.40 -2.22 20.76
C GLU A 165 14.19 -2.80 20.01
N ARG A 166 14.29 -4.07 19.58
CA ARG A 166 13.19 -4.77 18.88
C ARG A 166 12.00 -5.06 19.77
N TYR A 167 12.21 -5.33 21.05
CA TYR A 167 11.12 -5.46 22.01
C TYR A 167 10.37 -4.13 22.16
N HIS A 168 11.09 -3.01 22.30
CA HIS A 168 10.48 -1.68 22.38
C HIS A 168 9.72 -1.30 21.10
N GLU A 169 10.27 -1.58 19.91
CA GLU A 169 9.55 -1.38 18.65
C GLU A 169 8.22 -2.13 18.62
N ALA A 170 8.21 -3.39 19.07
CA ALA A 170 7.00 -4.21 19.15
C ALA A 170 6.01 -3.66 20.18
N GLU A 171 6.49 -3.18 21.33
CA GLU A 171 5.67 -2.59 22.39
C GLU A 171 5.01 -1.30 21.93
N VAL A 172 5.76 -0.39 21.29
CA VAL A 172 5.25 0.86 20.72
C VAL A 172 4.19 0.56 19.65
N THR A 173 4.47 -0.39 18.78
CA THR A 173 3.51 -0.80 17.74
C THR A 173 2.21 -1.32 18.34
N LEU A 174 2.29 -2.18 19.37
CA LEU A 174 1.10 -2.70 20.04
C LEU A 174 0.33 -1.59 20.78
N LYS A 175 1.03 -0.68 21.45
CA LYS A 175 0.41 0.49 22.13
C LYS A 175 -0.31 1.40 21.15
N SER A 176 0.22 1.56 19.93
CA SER A 176 -0.45 2.36 18.89
C SER A 176 -1.78 1.75 18.40
N ALA A 177 -2.00 0.45 18.64
CA ALA A 177 -3.23 -0.25 18.26
C ALA A 177 -4.33 -0.19 19.34
N VAL A 178 -4.11 0.52 20.45
CA VAL A 178 -5.08 0.67 21.54
C VAL A 178 -6.32 1.44 21.06
N ASN A 179 -7.49 0.88 21.34
CA ASN A 179 -8.80 1.49 21.16
C ASN A 179 -9.76 0.99 22.25
N GLU A 180 -10.97 1.56 22.31
CA GLU A 180 -11.99 1.26 23.34
C GLU A 180 -12.25 -0.25 23.55
N THR A 181 -12.13 -1.06 22.49
CA THR A 181 -12.41 -2.50 22.54
C THR A 181 -11.20 -3.37 22.87
N THR A 182 -9.99 -2.85 22.71
CA THR A 182 -8.74 -3.63 22.79
C THR A 182 -7.82 -3.19 23.93
N GLU A 183 -8.07 -2.03 24.52
CA GLU A 183 -7.26 -1.41 25.58
C GLU A 183 -6.95 -2.38 26.73
N THR A 184 -7.97 -2.92 27.40
CA THR A 184 -7.78 -3.81 28.56
C THR A 184 -6.93 -5.04 28.20
N ARG A 185 -7.17 -5.63 27.02
CA ARG A 185 -6.42 -6.79 26.54
C ARG A 185 -4.96 -6.44 26.27
N ILE A 186 -4.71 -5.32 25.60
CA ILE A 186 -3.37 -4.86 25.25
C ILE A 186 -2.57 -4.52 26.51
N LEU A 187 -3.15 -3.74 27.43
CA LEU A 187 -2.49 -3.34 28.66
C LEU A 187 -2.15 -4.55 29.55
N LEU A 188 -3.06 -5.51 29.66
CA LEU A 188 -2.82 -6.75 30.40
C LEU A 188 -1.66 -7.55 29.81
N VAL A 189 -1.56 -7.64 28.47
CA VAL A 189 -0.44 -8.34 27.80
C VAL A 189 0.89 -7.62 28.03
N ILE A 190 0.91 -6.29 27.93
CA ILE A 190 2.14 -5.50 28.16
C ILE A 190 2.61 -5.68 29.61
N GLU A 191 1.69 -5.57 30.57
CA GLU A 191 1.97 -5.79 31.99
C GLU A 191 2.50 -7.20 32.25
N SER A 192 1.88 -8.23 31.64
CA SER A 192 2.37 -9.60 31.73
C SER A 192 3.78 -9.77 31.16
N ASN A 193 4.14 -9.07 30.07
CA ASN A 193 5.48 -9.13 29.50
C ASN A 193 6.51 -8.45 30.41
N LYS A 194 6.16 -7.31 31.00
CA LYS A 194 7.04 -6.62 31.95
C LYS A 194 7.38 -7.51 33.14
N ARG A 195 6.37 -8.12 33.76
CA ARG A 195 6.58 -9.08 34.86
C ARG A 195 7.45 -10.26 34.45
N LEU A 196 7.23 -10.82 33.26
CA LEU A 196 8.07 -11.90 32.73
C LEU A 196 9.55 -11.47 32.61
N LEU A 197 9.79 -10.25 32.13
CA LEU A 197 11.15 -9.71 31.96
C LEU A 197 11.81 -9.38 33.30
N GLU A 198 11.04 -8.89 34.28
CA GLU A 198 11.48 -8.69 35.67
C GLU A 198 11.84 -10.03 36.34
N ASP A 199 10.95 -11.01 36.28
CA ASP A 199 11.16 -12.36 36.84
C ASP A 199 12.36 -13.07 36.22
N SER A 200 12.65 -12.79 34.94
CA SER A 200 13.82 -13.33 34.24
C SER A 200 15.14 -12.64 34.58
N GLY A 201 15.11 -11.53 35.34
CA GLY A 201 16.30 -10.74 35.71
C GLY A 201 16.89 -9.91 34.56
N VAL A 202 16.19 -9.81 33.43
CA VAL A 202 16.65 -9.10 32.23
C VAL A 202 16.30 -7.62 32.33
N TRP A 203 15.18 -7.29 32.98
CA TRP A 203 14.71 -5.92 33.23
C TRP A 203 15.41 -5.25 34.43
N ILE A 204 16.70 -5.54 34.67
CA ILE A 204 17.45 -4.94 35.79
C ILE A 204 18.21 -3.68 35.34
N ASN A 205 18.46 -3.52 34.04
CA ASN A 205 19.05 -2.31 33.45
C ASN A 205 18.19 -1.82 32.27
N PRO A 206 17.04 -1.18 32.50
CA PRO A 206 16.41 -0.39 31.45
C PRO A 206 17.36 0.77 31.13
N PRO A 207 17.89 0.90 29.90
CA PRO A 207 18.52 2.16 29.53
C PRO A 207 17.45 3.24 29.69
N GLU A 208 17.76 4.27 30.49
CA GLU A 208 16.99 5.50 30.56
C GLU A 208 16.84 6.07 29.16
N LEU A 209 15.80 5.67 28.45
CA LEU A 209 15.32 6.36 27.26
C LEU A 209 14.18 7.25 27.74
N GLU A 210 14.60 8.46 28.12
CA GLU A 210 13.90 9.72 27.90
C GLU A 210 12.42 9.52 27.57
N SER A 211 11.58 9.68 28.59
CA SER A 211 10.13 9.61 28.49
C SER A 211 9.63 10.43 27.30
N VAL A 212 9.21 9.76 26.23
CA VAL A 212 8.40 10.39 25.20
C VAL A 212 7.12 10.86 25.89
N PRO A 213 6.81 12.18 25.91
CA PRO A 213 5.67 12.68 26.65
C PRO A 213 4.38 12.08 26.10
N TYR A 214 3.61 11.44 26.98
CA TYR A 214 2.20 11.15 26.74
C TYR A 214 1.45 12.49 26.77
N ASP A 215 1.19 13.07 25.58
CA ASP A 215 0.30 14.22 25.45
C ASP A 215 -1.15 13.75 25.60
N GLY A 216 -1.62 13.78 26.84
CA GLY A 216 -3.02 13.55 27.22
C GLY A 216 -3.91 14.76 26.95
N ASN A 217 -3.84 15.37 25.76
CA ASN A 217 -4.75 16.45 25.42
C ASN A 217 -6.07 15.90 24.87
N GLY A 218 -7.06 15.89 25.76
CA GLY A 218 -8.45 15.74 25.39
C GLY A 218 -8.93 16.94 24.57
N THR A 219 -9.57 16.65 23.44
CA THR A 219 -10.45 17.60 22.77
C THR A 219 -11.89 17.16 23.02
N LYS A 220 -12.47 17.69 24.09
CA LYS A 220 -13.93 17.87 24.19
C LYS A 220 -14.28 19.08 23.34
N GLU A 221 -14.68 18.88 22.10
CA GLU A 221 -15.32 19.93 21.31
C GLU A 221 -16.83 19.95 21.55
N GLY A 222 -17.27 20.95 22.33
CA GLY A 222 -18.36 21.86 22.00
C GLY A 222 -19.76 21.29 21.71
N VAL A 223 -20.59 21.18 22.75
CA VAL A 223 -22.05 21.34 22.62
C VAL A 223 -22.40 22.79 22.95
N PRO A 224 -22.98 23.59 22.03
CA PRO A 224 -23.51 24.90 22.37
C PRO A 224 -24.96 24.77 22.84
N THR A 225 -25.17 25.15 24.10
CA THR A 225 -26.47 25.37 24.72
C THR A 225 -27.13 26.60 24.13
N SER A 226 -28.32 26.47 23.56
CA SER A 226 -29.29 27.56 23.47
C SER A 226 -30.71 27.00 23.56
N MET A 227 -31.32 27.17 24.73
CA MET A 227 -32.76 27.09 24.99
C MET A 227 -33.47 28.29 24.33
N PRO A 228 -34.80 28.21 24.19
CA PRO A 228 -35.65 28.87 25.18
C PRO A 228 -36.45 27.90 26.07
#